data_AF-A0AAD3QWW6-F1
#
_entry.id   AF-A0AAD3QWW6-F1
#
_cell.length_a   1.000
_cell.length_b   1.000
_cell.length_c   1.000
_cell.angle_alpha   90.00
_cell.angle_beta   90.00
_cell.angle_gamma   90.00
#
_symmetry.space_group_name_H-M   'P 1'
#
loop_
_entity.id
_entity.type
_entity.pdbx_description
1 polymer ?
#
loop_
_entity_poly.entity_id
_entity_poly.type
_entity_poly.pdbx_seq_one_letter_code
_entity_poly.pdbx_strand_id
1 'polypeptide(L)'
;SDLFQDDLYPDTAGPEPAMEAEEWLDGRDEDPILVSMREGYVPPKSRELKVAKKNVLDSRPTTRRSMSTLDTNSLPPQLLERLLEEIQNLKATVLSQEKRICDLENKLSQYTNGTA
;
A
#
# COMPACT_ATOMS: atom_id res chain seq x y z
N SER A 1 -11.18 -22.86 -41.25
CA SER A 1 -10.07 -22.46 -40.37
C SER A 1 -10.08 -23.40 -39.18
N ASP A 2 -9.27 -24.45 -39.26
CA ASP A 2 -9.23 -25.53 -38.24
C ASP A 2 -7.83 -25.65 -37.61
N LEU A 3 -6.97 -24.66 -37.87
CA LEU A 3 -5.62 -24.55 -37.35
C LEU A 3 -5.58 -23.40 -36.34
N PHE A 4 -4.96 -23.66 -35.19
CA PHE A 4 -4.74 -22.68 -34.12
C PHE A 4 -4.05 -21.42 -34.67
N GLN A 5 -4.56 -20.24 -34.30
CA GLN A 5 -4.12 -18.94 -34.82
C GLN A 5 -3.06 -18.33 -33.90
N ASP A 6 -1.78 -18.61 -34.19
CA ASP A 6 -0.64 -18.19 -33.34
C ASP A 6 -0.53 -16.66 -33.17
N ASP A 7 -0.97 -15.90 -34.17
CA ASP A 7 -0.96 -14.43 -34.18
C ASP A 7 -2.03 -13.82 -33.26
N LEU A 8 -3.16 -14.51 -33.09
CA LEU A 8 -4.24 -14.08 -32.19
C LEU A 8 -4.03 -14.53 -30.75
N TYR A 9 -3.22 -15.57 -30.54
CA TYR A 9 -2.99 -16.18 -29.23
C TYR A 9 -1.50 -16.22 -28.90
N PRO A 10 -0.88 -15.06 -28.59
CA PRO A 10 0.47 -15.03 -28.03
C PRO A 10 0.49 -15.73 -26.67
N ASP A 11 1.68 -16.01 -26.14
CA ASP A 11 1.80 -16.61 -24.80
C ASP A 11 1.20 -15.68 -23.74
N THR A 12 0.39 -16.25 -22.85
CA THR A 12 -0.42 -15.51 -21.86
C THR A 12 -0.08 -15.90 -20.43
N ALA A 13 -0.39 -15.06 -19.45
CA ALA A 13 -0.20 -15.39 -18.04
C ALA A 13 -0.94 -16.68 -17.66
N GLY A 14 -0.20 -17.66 -17.15
CA GLY A 14 -0.71 -18.95 -16.69
C GLY A 14 -1.28 -18.91 -15.27
N PRO A 15 -1.81 -20.06 -14.78
CA PRO A 15 -2.40 -20.16 -13.44
C PRO A 15 -1.36 -20.24 -12.32
N GLU A 16 -0.10 -20.52 -12.64
CA GLU A 16 0.98 -20.62 -11.67
C GLU A 16 1.51 -19.22 -11.31
N PRO A 17 1.62 -18.88 -10.02
CA PRO A 17 2.18 -17.61 -9.59
C PRO A 17 3.69 -17.55 -9.89
N ALA A 18 4.19 -16.37 -10.27
CA ALA A 18 5.62 -16.17 -10.50
C ALA A 18 6.47 -16.23 -9.22
N MET A 19 5.86 -15.90 -8.07
CA MET A 19 6.52 -15.88 -6.76
C MET A 19 5.53 -16.04 -5.61
N GLU A 20 6.06 -16.30 -4.41
CA GLU A 20 5.27 -16.32 -3.18
C GLU A 20 5.04 -14.92 -2.58
N ALA A 21 4.06 -14.80 -1.68
CA ALA A 21 3.65 -13.51 -1.13
C ALA A 21 4.76 -12.83 -0.30
N GLU A 22 5.57 -13.63 0.41
CA GLU A 22 6.69 -13.16 1.22
C GLU A 22 7.78 -12.52 0.35
N GLU A 23 8.04 -13.09 -0.83
CA GLU A 23 9.06 -12.58 -1.75
C GLU A 23 8.66 -11.24 -2.36
N TRP A 24 7.37 -11.08 -2.67
CA TRP A 24 6.82 -9.80 -3.10
C TRP A 24 6.88 -8.75 -1.99
N LEU A 25 6.56 -9.12 -0.75
CA LEU A 25 6.67 -8.24 0.42
C LEU A 25 8.11 -7.78 0.69
N ASP A 26 9.09 -8.61 0.38
CA ASP A 26 10.52 -8.26 0.43
C ASP A 26 10.96 -7.30 -0.69
N GLY A 27 10.03 -6.88 -1.56
CA GLY A 27 10.24 -5.90 -2.61
C GLY A 27 10.75 -6.47 -3.93
N ARG A 28 10.56 -7.78 -4.16
CA ARG A 28 10.83 -8.39 -5.47
C ARG A 28 9.62 -8.24 -6.38
N ASP A 29 9.90 -8.04 -7.67
CA ASP A 29 8.91 -8.00 -8.74
C ASP A 29 9.35 -8.97 -9.85
N GLU A 30 8.43 -9.81 -10.30
CA GLU A 30 8.67 -10.81 -11.37
C GLU A 30 7.52 -10.80 -12.37
N ASP A 31 7.83 -11.03 -13.64
CA ASP A 31 6.83 -11.15 -14.71
C ASP A 31 6.00 -12.44 -14.57
N PRO A 32 4.74 -12.46 -15.06
CA PRO A 32 3.91 -13.65 -14.98
C PRO A 32 4.51 -14.80 -15.79
N ILE A 33 4.33 -16.03 -15.27
CA ILE A 33 4.73 -17.24 -15.99
C ILE A 33 3.82 -17.39 -17.21
N LEU A 34 4.40 -17.25 -18.40
CA LEU A 34 3.65 -17.33 -19.65
C LEU A 34 3.42 -18.79 -20.07
N VAL A 35 2.24 -19.06 -20.63
CA VAL A 35 1.82 -20.35 -21.17
C VAL A 35 1.17 -20.19 -22.53
N SER A 36 1.37 -21.17 -23.41
CA SER A 36 0.78 -21.19 -24.75
C SER A 36 -0.61 -21.81 -24.74
N MET A 37 -1.60 -21.14 -25.35
CA MET A 37 -2.95 -21.70 -25.49
C MET A 37 -3.04 -22.84 -26.51
N ARG A 38 -1.97 -23.10 -27.28
CA ARG A 38 -1.93 -24.19 -28.27
C ARG A 38 -2.16 -25.55 -27.63
N GLU A 39 -1.67 -25.73 -26.40
CA GLU A 39 -1.72 -26.99 -25.66
C GLU A 39 -3.12 -27.28 -25.08
N GLY A 40 -4.06 -26.35 -25.25
CA GLY A 40 -5.42 -26.46 -24.73
C GLY A 40 -5.48 -26.22 -23.22
N TYR A 41 -6.53 -26.74 -22.58
CA TYR A 41 -6.74 -26.54 -21.15
C TYR A 41 -5.76 -27.38 -20.32
N VAL A 42 -4.90 -26.70 -19.57
CA VAL A 42 -4.03 -27.30 -18.55
C VAL A 42 -4.69 -27.08 -17.18
N PRO A 43 -5.17 -28.14 -16.51
CA PRO A 43 -5.72 -28.02 -15.16
C PRO A 43 -4.67 -27.45 -14.19
N PRO A 44 -5.03 -26.46 -13.36
CA PRO A 44 -4.14 -25.96 -12.32
C PRO A 44 -3.71 -27.09 -11.39
N LYS A 45 -2.43 -27.11 -10.98
CA LYS A 45 -1.99 -28.00 -9.90
C LYS A 45 -2.69 -27.53 -8.63
N SER A 46 -3.42 -28.42 -7.96
CA SER A 46 -4.21 -28.05 -6.80
C SER A 46 -3.32 -27.55 -5.66
N ARG A 47 -3.19 -26.23 -5.52
CA ARG A 47 -2.66 -25.60 -4.31
C ARG A 47 -3.81 -25.48 -3.33
N GLU A 48 -3.79 -26.30 -2.29
CA GLU A 48 -4.82 -26.25 -1.25
C GLU A 48 -4.74 -24.89 -0.54
N LEU A 49 -5.77 -24.04 -0.72
CA LEU A 49 -5.82 -22.71 -0.09
C LEU A 49 -6.04 -22.85 1.41
N LYS A 50 -4.93 -22.85 2.17
CA LYS A 50 -4.96 -22.88 3.64
C LYS A 50 -5.15 -21.46 4.16
N VAL A 51 -6.39 -21.08 4.39
CA VAL A 51 -6.71 -19.84 5.10
C VAL A 51 -6.60 -20.10 6.60
N ALA A 52 -5.78 -19.32 7.30
CA ALA A 52 -5.79 -19.30 8.76
C ALA A 52 -7.10 -18.66 9.23
N LYS A 53 -8.11 -19.48 9.55
CA LYS A 53 -9.45 -19.06 10.02
C LYS A 53 -9.47 -18.45 11.43
N LYS A 54 -8.34 -17.94 11.94
CA LYS A 54 -8.35 -17.23 13.22
C LYS A 54 -8.93 -15.84 12.96
N ASN A 55 -10.15 -15.62 13.43
CA ASN A 55 -10.75 -14.29 13.42
C ASN A 55 -10.01 -13.44 14.47
N VAL A 56 -9.19 -12.51 14.00
CA VAL A 56 -8.39 -11.62 14.85
C VAL A 56 -9.30 -10.66 15.66
N LEU A 57 -10.58 -10.53 15.28
CA LEU A 57 -11.58 -9.70 15.97
C LEU A 57 -12.38 -10.46 17.05
N ASP A 58 -12.29 -11.79 17.11
CA ASP A 58 -13.09 -12.61 18.07
C ASP A 58 -12.51 -12.65 19.49
N SER A 59 -11.40 -11.94 19.77
CA SER A 59 -10.88 -11.78 21.14
C SER A 59 -11.61 -10.71 21.96
N ARG A 60 -12.92 -10.56 21.77
CA ARG A 60 -13.74 -9.60 22.52
C ARG A 60 -14.45 -10.30 23.68
N PRO A 61 -14.13 -9.99 24.95
CA PRO A 61 -14.93 -10.46 26.07
C PRO A 61 -16.35 -9.88 25.94
N THR A 62 -17.35 -10.76 26.04
CA THR A 62 -18.76 -10.38 26.11
C THR A 62 -19.01 -9.54 27.35
N THR A 63 -18.91 -8.22 27.26
CA THR A 63 -19.84 -7.26 27.89
C THR A 63 -19.51 -5.80 27.55
N ARG A 64 -20.58 -5.07 27.26
CA ARG A 64 -20.83 -3.63 27.52
C ARG A 64 -20.27 -2.57 26.55
N ARG A 65 -21.26 -1.78 26.10
CA ARG A 65 -21.25 -0.34 25.77
C ARG A 65 -20.37 0.12 24.61
N SER A 66 -21.06 0.62 23.59
CA SER A 66 -20.57 1.67 22.72
C SER A 66 -19.96 2.80 23.56
N MET A 67 -18.66 3.01 23.46
CA MET A 67 -18.01 4.31 23.64
C MET A 67 -16.63 4.24 22.99
N SER A 68 -16.44 5.09 21.99
CA SER A 68 -15.15 5.51 21.48
C SER A 68 -14.39 6.20 22.62
N THR A 69 -13.52 5.47 23.30
CA THR A 69 -12.43 6.04 24.10
C THR A 69 -11.18 5.23 23.80
N LEU A 70 -10.26 5.83 23.06
CA LEU A 70 -8.89 5.33 23.00
C LEU A 70 -8.34 5.48 24.42
N ASP A 71 -8.19 4.37 25.13
CA ASP A 71 -7.58 4.38 26.46
C ASP A 71 -6.09 4.71 26.30
N THR A 72 -5.74 6.00 26.48
CA THR A 72 -4.35 6.50 26.45
C THR A 72 -3.39 5.70 27.33
N ASN A 73 -3.91 5.03 28.36
CA ASN A 73 -3.14 4.19 29.29
C ASN A 73 -2.65 2.85 28.70
N SER A 74 -3.11 2.46 27.50
CA SER A 74 -2.70 1.19 26.86
C SER A 74 -1.53 1.33 25.88
N LEU A 75 -1.05 2.55 25.62
CA LEU A 75 0.08 2.79 24.74
C LEU A 75 1.40 2.74 25.55
N PRO A 76 2.44 2.04 25.05
CA PRO A 76 3.75 2.06 25.70
C PRO A 76 4.25 3.51 25.85
N PRO A 77 4.74 3.93 27.02
CA PRO A 77 5.17 5.31 27.25
C PRO A 77 6.25 5.77 26.25
N GLN A 78 7.09 4.86 25.76
CA GLN A 78 8.11 5.14 24.74
C GLN A 78 7.50 5.47 23.37
N LEU A 79 6.36 4.86 23.02
CA LEU A 79 5.66 5.16 21.77
C LEU A 79 4.99 6.53 21.84
N LEU A 80 4.39 6.85 22.99
CA LEU A 80 3.78 8.16 23.23
C LEU A 80 4.82 9.29 23.12
N GLU A 81 5.99 9.11 23.73
CA GLU A 81 7.08 10.09 23.67
C GLU A 81 7.58 10.31 22.22
N ARG A 82 7.80 9.23 21.47
CA ARG A 82 8.16 9.31 20.04
C ARG A 82 7.10 10.04 19.20
N LEU A 83 5.82 9.74 19.42
CA LEU A 83 4.74 10.40 18.68
C LEU A 83 4.66 11.89 19.01
N LEU A 84 4.90 12.28 20.26
CA LEU A 84 4.94 13.68 20.66
C LEU A 84 6.12 14.41 20.01
N GLU A 85 7.30 13.79 19.96
CA GLU A 85 8.48 14.33 19.28
C GLU A 85 8.23 14.49 17.77
N GLU A 86 7.65 13.48 17.12
CA GLU A 86 7.30 13.54 15.70
C GLU A 86 6.30 14.66 15.40
N ILE A 87 5.26 14.82 16.24
CA ILE A 87 4.30 15.92 16.12
C ILE A 87 4.99 17.28 16.27
N GLN A 88 5.96 17.42 17.18
CA GLN A 88 6.72 18.66 17.34
C GLN A 88 7.60 18.96 16.11
N ASN A 89 8.29 17.95 15.58
CA ASN A 89 9.13 18.07 14.39
C ASN A 89 8.31 18.44 13.14
N LEU A 90 7.14 17.82 12.97
CA LEU A 90 6.21 18.14 11.89
C LEU A 90 5.71 19.59 12.00
N LYS A 91 5.31 20.02 13.20
CA LYS A 91 4.89 21.42 13.44
C LYS A 91 5.99 22.43 13.13
N ALA A 92 7.23 22.15 13.53
CA ALA A 92 8.37 23.02 13.22
C ALA A 92 8.64 23.11 11.71
N THR A 93 8.51 21.99 11.01
CA THR A 93 8.68 21.93 9.55
C THR A 93 7.59 22.73 8.83
N VAL A 94 6.34 22.59 9.24
CA VAL A 94 5.20 23.35 8.68
C VAL A 94 5.42 24.85 8.86
N LEU A 95 5.77 25.31 10.07
CA LEU A 95 6.04 26.73 10.32
C LEU A 95 7.19 27.29 9.47
N SER A 96 8.25 26.50 9.29
CA SER A 96 9.38 26.87 8.43
C SER A 96 8.95 27.01 6.96
N GLN A 97 8.11 26.09 6.49
CA GLN A 97 7.56 26.12 5.14
C GLN A 97 6.61 27.32 4.94
N GLU A 98 5.71 27.59 5.90
CA GLU A 98 4.80 28.74 5.85
C GLU A 98 5.56 30.06 5.75
N LYS A 99 6.63 30.23 6.54
CA LYS A 99 7.50 31.40 6.45
C LYS A 99 8.15 31.52 5.07
N ARG A 100 8.71 30.41 4.56
CA ARG A 100 9.36 30.39 3.25
C ARG A 100 8.37 30.72 2.13
N ILE A 101 7.14 30.23 2.19
CA ILE A 101 6.08 30.52 1.23
C ILE A 101 5.76 32.03 1.25
N CYS A 102 5.53 32.59 2.43
CA CYS A 102 5.27 34.03 2.59
C CYS A 102 6.40 34.90 2.01
N ASP A 103 7.67 34.55 2.28
CA ASP A 103 8.82 35.27 1.74
C ASP A 103 8.90 35.18 0.19
N LEU A 104 8.54 34.02 -0.38
CA LEU A 104 8.52 33.82 -1.82
C LEU A 104 7.36 34.57 -2.48
N GLU A 105 6.17 34.56 -1.89
CA GLU A 105 5.01 35.32 -2.36
C GLU A 105 5.28 36.83 -2.34
N ASN A 106 5.92 37.33 -1.28
CA ASN A 106 6.35 38.72 -1.19
C ASN A 106 7.41 39.08 -2.24
N LYS A 107 8.33 38.16 -2.57
CA LYS A 107 9.30 38.40 -3.66
C LYS A 107 8.61 38.43 -5.03
N LEU A 108 7.70 37.50 -5.28
CA LEU A 108 6.97 37.43 -6.55
C LEU A 108 6.09 38.65 -6.78
N SER A 109 5.40 39.15 -5.74
CA SER A 109 4.54 40.34 -5.85
C SER A 109 5.30 41.59 -6.32
N GLN A 110 6.58 41.71 -5.96
CA GLN A 110 7.44 42.80 -6.42
C GLN A 110 7.77 42.73 -7.92
N TYR A 111 7.82 41.53 -8.50
CA TYR A 111 8.03 41.35 -9.93
C TYR A 111 6.73 41.46 -10.74
N THR A 112 5.59 41.07 -10.17
CA THR A 112 4.30 41.17 -10.87
C THR A 112 3.74 42.59 -10.91
N ASN A 113 4.12 43.45 -9.97
CA ASN A 113 3.73 44.86 -9.96
C ASN A 113 4.60 45.76 -10.86
N GLY A 114 5.60 45.19 -11.56
CA GLY A 114 6.53 45.91 -12.44
C GLY A 114 6.27 45.77 -13.95
N THR A 115 5.18 45.12 -14.36
CA THR A 115 4.88 44.85 -15.78
C THR A 115 3.65 45.65 -16.26
N ALA A 116 3.74 46.98 -16.18
CA ALA A 116 2.85 47.90 -16.88
C ALA A 116 3.65 48.69 -17.93
#